data_AF-A0A0T7PTW6-F1
#
_entry.id   AF-A0A0T7PTW6-F1
#
_cell.length_a   1.000
_cell.length_b   1.000
_cell.length_c   1.000
_cell.angle_alpha   90.00
_cell.angle_beta   90.00
_cell.angle_gamma   90.00
#
_symmetry.space_group_name_H-M   'P 1'
#
loop_
_entity.id
_entity.type
_entity.pdbx_description
1 polymer ?
#
loop_
_entity_poly.entity_id
_entity_poly.type
_entity_poly.pdbx_seq_one_letter_code
_entity_poly.pdbx_strand_id
1 'polypeptide(L)' 'MIDRLEADHEYLTEGGVFTNDLIETWISFKRENEIEPVNIRPHPYEFALYYDV' A
#
# COMPACT_ATOMS: atom_id res chain seq x y z
N MET A 1 5.42 0.31 -4.17
CA MET A 1 5.88 -1.00 -3.60
C MET A 1 4.75 -2.01 -3.63
N ILE A 2 3.60 -1.73 -3.02
CA ILE A 2 2.41 -2.61 -3.08
C ILE A 2 1.96 -2.90 -4.52
N ASP A 3 1.96 -1.89 -5.41
CA ASP A 3 1.59 -2.12 -6.83
C ASP A 3 2.60 -3.01 -7.57
N ARG A 4 3.87 -3.01 -7.13
CA ARG A 4 4.89 -3.88 -7.72
C ARG A 4 4.74 -5.32 -7.24
N LEU A 5 4.41 -5.50 -5.96
CA LEU A 5 4.07 -6.80 -5.39
C LEU A 5 2.83 -7.39 -6.08
N GLU A 6 1.79 -6.59 -6.34
CA GLU A 6 0.62 -7.02 -7.10
C GLU A 6 0.99 -7.48 -8.53
N ALA A 7 1.87 -6.75 -9.21
CA ALA A 7 2.25 -7.02 -10.59
C ALA A 7 3.29 -8.15 -10.78
N ASP A 8 4.03 -8.54 -9.73
CA ASP A 8 5.11 -9.53 -9.83
C ASP A 8 5.39 -10.16 -8.47
N HIS A 9 4.76 -11.31 -8.23
CA HIS A 9 4.93 -12.10 -7.01
C HIS A 9 5.01 -13.61 -7.26
N GLU A 10 5.22 -14.04 -8.51
CA GLU A 10 5.33 -15.47 -8.85
C GLU A 10 6.46 -16.16 -8.08
N TYR A 11 7.59 -15.46 -7.92
CA TYR A 11 8.73 -15.95 -7.13
C TYR A 11 8.41 -16.19 -5.65
N LEU A 12 7.34 -15.60 -5.11
CA LEU A 12 6.88 -15.82 -3.74
C LEU A 12 5.93 -17.02 -3.65
N THR A 13 5.22 -17.32 -4.73
CA THR A 13 4.24 -18.41 -4.76
C THR A 13 4.88 -19.73 -5.22
N GLU A 14 6.08 -19.70 -5.78
CA GLU A 14 6.88 -20.89 -6.06
C GLU A 14 7.05 -21.78 -4.81
N GLY A 15 6.73 -23.06 -4.95
CA GLY A 15 6.80 -24.04 -3.86
C GLY A 15 5.67 -23.90 -2.81
N GLY A 16 4.69 -23.03 -3.03
CA GLY A 16 3.53 -22.87 -2.14
C GLY A 16 3.86 -22.23 -0.79
N VAL A 17 4.99 -21.50 -0.70
CA VAL A 17 5.40 -20.81 0.53
C VAL A 17 4.45 -19.66 0.86
N PHE A 18 4.03 -18.92 -0.17
CA PHE A 18 2.96 -17.94 -0.08
C PHE A 18 1.81 -18.36 -1.00
N THR A 19 0.58 -18.28 -0.50
CA THR A 19 -0.61 -18.48 -1.31
C THR A 19 -1.03 -17.17 -1.95
N ASN A 20 -1.70 -17.22 -3.10
CA ASN A 20 -2.25 -16.04 -3.76
C ASN A 20 -3.21 -15.27 -2.82
N ASP A 21 -4.05 -16.01 -2.10
CA ASP A 21 -5.00 -15.45 -1.11
C ASP A 21 -4.30 -14.62 -0.02
N LEU A 22 -3.14 -15.09 0.48
CA LEU A 22 -2.35 -14.36 1.47
C LEU A 22 -1.79 -13.05 0.88
N ILE A 23 -1.30 -13.09 -0.36
CA ILE A 23 -0.72 -11.92 -1.03
C ILE A 23 -1.82 -10.88 -1.33
N GLU A 24 -2.97 -11.32 -1.85
CA GLU A 24 -4.13 -10.47 -2.14
C GLU A 24 -4.67 -9.82 -0.85
N THR A 25 -4.83 -10.60 0.22
CA THR A 25 -5.27 -10.10 1.53
C THR A 25 -4.29 -9.07 2.09
N TRP A 26 -2.98 -9.30 1.95
CA TRP A 26 -1.97 -8.35 2.40
C TRP A 26 -2.00 -7.05 1.61
N ILE A 27 -2.17 -7.11 0.29
CA ILE A 27 -2.29 -5.94 -0.58
C ILE A 27 -3.51 -5.10 -0.18
N SER A 28 -4.70 -5.72 -0.05
CA SER A 28 -5.93 -5.04 0.37
C SER A 28 -5.75 -4.41 1.75
N PHE A 29 -5.25 -5.16 2.72
CA PHE A 29 -5.03 -4.66 4.08
C PHE A 29 -4.15 -3.40 4.09
N LYS A 30 -3.03 -3.43 3.36
CA LYS A 30 -2.11 -2.28 3.28
C LYS A 30 -2.72 -1.08 2.58
N ARG A 31 -3.49 -1.29 1.51
CA ARG A 31 -4.17 -0.20 0.80
C ARG A 31 -5.22 0.48 1.69
N GLU A 32 -6.09 -0.31 2.31
CA GLU A 32 -7.25 0.20 3.05
C GLU A 32 -6.91 0.72 4.45
N ASN A 33 -5.99 0.07 5.16
CA ASN A 33 -5.76 0.35 6.58
C ASN A 33 -4.53 1.25 6.81
N GLU A 34 -3.64 1.39 5.84
CA GLU A 34 -2.41 2.17 5.99
C GLU A 34 -2.29 3.29 4.94
N ILE A 35 -2.36 2.96 3.65
CA ILE A 35 -2.07 3.92 2.57
C ILE A 35 -3.20 4.93 2.41
N GLU A 36 -4.44 4.47 2.20
CA GLU A 36 -5.59 5.35 1.97
C GLU A 36 -5.83 6.30 3.16
N PRO A 37 -5.82 5.84 4.43
CA PRO A 37 -6.04 6.73 5.56
C PRO A 37 -4.99 7.85 5.66
N VAL A 38 -3.74 7.59 5.28
CA VAL A 38 -2.70 8.62 5.28
C VAL A 38 -2.92 9.59 4.12
N ASN A 39 -3.20 9.09 2.92
CA ASN A 39 -3.37 9.91 1.72
C ASN A 39 -4.52 10.92 1.80
N ILE A 40 -5.59 10.60 2.54
CA ILE A 40 -6.74 11.50 2.70
C ILE A 40 -6.54 12.55 3.80
N ARG A 41 -5.45 12.48 4.58
CA ARG A 41 -5.17 13.41 5.67
C ARG A 41 -4.06 14.37 5.25
N PRO A 42 -4.30 15.70 5.31
CA PRO A 42 -3.27 16.66 4.98
C PRO A 42 -2.09 16.53 5.95
N HIS A 43 -0.88 16.46 5.41
CA HIS A 43 0.32 16.39 6.22
C HIS A 43 0.60 17.76 6.87
N PRO A 44 1.07 17.85 8.13
CA PRO A 44 1.30 19.13 8.80
C PRO A 44 2.20 20.11 8.02
N TYR A 45 3.14 19.58 7.24
CA TYR A 45 4.02 20.39 6.41
C TYR A 45 3.29 21.04 5.21
N GLU A 46 2.18 20.47 4.73
CA GLU A 46 1.36 21.09 3.68
C GLU A 46 0.77 22.43 4.17
N PHE A 47 0.41 22.54 5.45
CA PHE A 47 -0.02 23.83 6.02
C PHE A 47 1.12 24.86 6.02
N ALA A 48 2.37 24.45 6.26
CA ALA A 48 3.50 25.37 6.18
C ALA A 48 3.76 25.87 4.74
N LEU A 49 3.37 25.10 3.73
CA LEU A 49 3.58 25.43 2.32
C LEU A 49 2.43 26.21 1.68
N TYR A 50 1.19 25.94 2.11
CA TYR A 50 -0.01 26.36 1.37
C TYR A 50 -1.05 27.12 2.21
N TYR A 51 -0.75 27.51 3.45
CA TYR A 51 -1.73 28.20 4.30
C TYR A 51 -2.05 29.64 3.85
N ASP A 52 -1.09 30.34 3.23
CA ASP A 52 -1.19 31.73 2.79
C ASP A 52 -1.15 31.91 1.27
N VAL A 53 -1.32 30.81 0.53
CA VAL A 53 -1.41 30.79 -0.94
C VAL A 53 -2.81 31.19 -1.42
#